data_AF-A0A965AE63-F1
#
_entry.id   AF-A0A965AE63-F1
#
_cell.length_a   1.000
_cell.length_b   1.000
_cell.length_c   1.000
_cell.angle_alpha   90.00
_cell.angle_beta   90.00
_cell.angle_gamma   90.00
#
_symmetry.space_group_name_H-M   'P 1'
#
loop_
_entity.id
_entity.type
_entity.pdbx_description
1 polymer ?
#
loop_
_entity_poly.entity_id
_entity_poly.type
_entity_poly.pdbx_seq_one_letter_code
_entity_poly.pdbx_strand_id
1 'polypeptide(L)' 'LILVGVCTHLGCIPLGTSQGETKGEFNGWFCPCHGSHYDTSGRIRKGPAPKNLPVPEYTFISDNVVKIG' A
#
# COMPACT_ATOMS: atom_id res chain seq x y z
N LEU A 1 -6.92 -7.39 -3.73
CA LEU A 1 -6.73 -6.27 -2.78
C LEU A 1 -6.51 -5.01 -3.60
N ILE A 2 -7.26 -3.93 -3.33
CA ILE A 2 -7.15 -2.66 -4.04
C ILE A 2 -6.83 -1.60 -2.99
N LEU A 3 -5.74 -0.87 -3.19
CA LEU A 3 -5.25 0.17 -2.29
C LEU A 3 -4.70 1.33 -3.11
N VAL A 4 -4.73 2.52 -2.52
CA VAL A 4 -3.99 3.68 -3.04
C VAL A 4 -2.53 3.53 -2.61
N GLY A 5 -1.63 3.38 -3.58
CA GLY A 5 -0.19 3.18 -3.38
C GLY A 5 0.57 4.43 -2.95
N VAL A 6 -0.03 5.29 -2.12
CA VAL A 6 0.54 6.55 -1.64
C VAL A 6 0.76 6.43 -0.13
N CYS A 7 2.01 6.46 0.30
CA CYS A 7 2.38 6.40 1.70
C CYS A 7 1.71 7.54 2.48
N THR A 8 0.99 7.21 3.55
CA THR A 8 0.22 8.22 4.30
C THR A 8 1.10 9.11 5.20
N HIS A 9 2.42 8.90 5.21
CA HIS A 9 3.35 9.83 5.86
C HIS A 9 3.42 11.14 5.08
N LEU A 10 4.14 11.14 3.95
CA LEU A 10 4.40 12.33 3.12
C LEU A 10 4.28 12.02 1.61
N GLY A 11 3.51 11.00 1.23
CA GLY A 11 3.07 10.83 -0.15
C GLY A 11 3.99 10.06 -1.10
N CYS A 12 5.13 9.54 -0.65
CA CYS A 12 5.97 8.66 -1.48
C CYS A 12 5.22 7.38 -1.92
N ILE A 13 5.67 6.75 -3.01
CA ILE A 13 5.18 5.42 -3.43
C ILE A 13 5.96 4.33 -2.69
N PRO A 14 5.31 3.46 -1.90
CA PRO A 14 5.97 2.33 -1.26
C PRO A 14 6.45 1.28 -2.28
N LEU A 15 7.63 0.70 -2.02
CA LEU A 15 8.18 -0.47 -2.71
C LEU A 15 7.44 -1.75 -2.30
N GLY A 16 7.54 -2.79 -3.12
CA GLY A 16 6.97 -4.12 -2.88
C GLY A 16 6.02 -4.61 -3.99
N THR A 17 5.83 -3.81 -5.03
CA THR A 17 4.92 -4.10 -6.15
C THR A 17 5.67 -4.79 -7.30
N SER A 18 6.91 -4.38 -7.57
CA SER A 18 7.74 -4.99 -8.63
C SER A 18 8.54 -6.18 -8.08
N GLN A 19 8.89 -7.13 -8.95
CA GLN A 19 9.84 -8.19 -8.58
C GLN A 19 11.18 -7.58 -8.16
N GLY A 20 11.78 -8.14 -7.11
CA GLY A 20 13.07 -7.69 -6.58
C GLY A 20 13.00 -6.50 -5.62
N GLU A 21 11.84 -5.83 -5.51
CA GLU A 21 11.65 -4.78 -4.50
C GLU A 21 11.55 -5.36 -3.09
N THR A 22 12.12 -4.65 -2.11
CA THR A 22 11.95 -5.00 -0.70
C THR A 22 10.49 -4.81 -0.27
N LYS A 23 9.99 -5.76 0.50
CA LYS A 23 8.63 -5.76 1.07
C LYS A 23 8.61 -5.37 2.55
N GLY A 24 9.75 -4.92 3.07
CA GLY A 24 9.95 -4.60 4.47
C GLY A 24 9.79 -5.80 5.40
N GLU A 25 9.78 -5.55 6.70
CA GLU A 25 9.72 -6.57 7.76
C GLU A 25 8.40 -7.37 7.79
N PHE A 26 7.34 -6.85 7.18
CA PHE A 26 5.99 -7.41 7.26
C PHE A 26 5.51 -8.00 5.91
N ASN A 27 6.43 -8.21 4.97
CA ASN A 27 6.17 -8.84 3.66
C ASN A 27 5.08 -8.18 2.81
N GLY A 28 4.76 -6.91 3.09
CA GLY A 28 3.83 -6.10 2.31
C GLY A 28 4.58 -5.06 1.50
N TRP A 29 4.56 -3.82 1.97
CA TRP A 29 5.20 -2.69 1.30
C TRP A 29 6.17 -1.95 2.20
N PHE A 30 7.22 -1.40 1.61
CA PHE A 30 8.22 -0.60 2.31
C PHE A 30 8.37 0.78 1.68
N CYS A 31 8.14 1.83 2.46
CA CYS A 31 8.36 3.21 2.02
C CYS A 31 9.77 3.67 2.41
N PRO A 32 10.72 3.76 1.46
CA PRO A 32 12.14 4.01 1.74
C PRO A 32 12.42 5.44 2.20
N CYS A 33 11.49 6.38 1.95
CA CYS A 33 11.67 7.79 2.30
C CYS A 33 11.96 7.99 3.79
N HIS A 34 11.25 7.28 4.68
CA HIS A 34 11.37 7.43 6.13
C HIS A 34 11.17 6.10 6.89
N GLY A 35 11.26 4.97 6.19
CA GLY A 35 11.19 3.65 6.81
C GLY A 35 9.81 3.23 7.33
N SER A 36 8.72 3.57 6.62
CA SER A 36 7.40 3.03 6.96
C SER A 36 7.21 1.63 6.36
N HIS A 37 6.70 0.69 7.16
CA HIS A 37 6.44 -0.69 6.75
C HIS A 37 4.95 -1.01 6.84
N TYR A 38 4.41 -1.51 5.74
CA TYR A 38 3.03 -1.97 5.65
C TYR A 38 2.99 -3.49 5.53
N ASP A 39 2.01 -4.13 6.15
CA ASP A 39 1.77 -5.56 5.96
C ASP A 39 1.06 -5.87 4.62
N THR A 40 0.82 -7.15 4.35
CA THR A 40 0.16 -7.63 3.11
C THR A 40 -1.29 -7.13 2.93
N SER A 41 -1.90 -6.55 3.95
CA SER A 41 -3.22 -5.90 3.89
C SER A 41 -3.12 -4.37 3.78
N GLY A 42 -1.91 -3.82 3.60
CA GLY A 42 -1.67 -2.37 3.49
C GLY A 42 -1.74 -1.63 4.81
N ARG A 43 -1.69 -2.32 5.96
CA ARG A 43 -1.77 -1.66 7.27
C ARG A 43 -0.40 -1.25 7.76
N ILE A 44 -0.28 -0.05 8.33
CA ILE A 44 0.98 0.42 8.89
C ILE A 44 1.34 -0.42 10.11
N ARG A 45 2.57 -0.94 10.14
CA ARG A 45 3.08 -1.77 11.25
C ARG A 45 4.28 -1.17 11.94
N LYS A 46 5.04 -0.31 11.25
CA LYS A 46 6.26 0.34 11.75
C LYS A 46 6.55 1.62 10.97
N GLY A 47 7.13 2.62 11.63
CA GLY A 47 7.60 3.86 11.02
C GLY A 47 6.62 5.04 11.21
N PRO A 48 6.91 6.20 10.59
CA PRO A 48 6.22 7.45 10.89
C PRO A 48 4.87 7.64 10.18
N ALA A 49 4.47 6.77 9.26
CA ALA A 49 3.16 6.89 8.63
C ALA A 49 2.03 6.78 9.67
N PRO A 50 1.08 7.72 9.73
CA PRO A 50 0.07 7.75 10.79
C PRO A 50 -1.13 6.82 10.53
N LYS A 51 -1.28 6.27 9.32
CA LYS A 51 -2.47 5.55 8.88
C LYS A 51 -2.11 4.37 7.97
N ASN A 52 -3.08 3.48 7.77
CA ASN A 52 -3.00 2.42 6.76
C ASN A 52 -3.10 3.01 5.35
N LEU A 53 -2.61 2.28 4.34
CA LEU A 53 -2.84 2.65 2.95
C LEU A 53 -4.36 2.75 2.68
N PRO A 54 -4.84 3.84 2.06
CA PRO A 54 -6.27 4.02 1.81
C PRO A 54 -6.81 2.94 0.86
N VAL A 55 -8.04 2.49 1.12
CA VAL A 55 -8.84 1.73 0.15
C VAL A 55 -9.64 2.76 -0.64
N PRO A 56 -9.50 2.83 -1.98
CA PRO A 56 -10.33 3.74 -2.78
C PRO A 56 -11.78 3.25 -2.83
N GLU A 57 -12.71 4.12 -3.19
CA GLU A 57 -14.05 3.64 -3.60
C GLU A 57 -13.92 2.80 -4.86
N TYR A 58 -14.51 1.61 -4.85
CA TYR A 58 -14.55 0.74 -6.02
C TYR A 58 -15.81 -0.13 -6.00
N THR A 59 -16.20 -0.59 -7.19
CA THR A 59 -17.26 -1.61 -7.35
C THR A 59 -16.87 -2.60 -8.43
N PHE A 60 -17.25 -3.86 -8.25
CA PHE A 60 -17.23 -4.84 -9.34
C PHE A 60 -18.44 -4.58 -10.23
N ILE A 61 -18.21 -4.40 -11.53
CA ILE A 61 -19.28 -4.24 -12.53
C ILE A 61 -19.51 -5.53 -13.34
N SER A 62 -18.59 -6.48 -13.22
CA SER A 62 -18.71 -7.88 -13.62
C SER A 62 -17.67 -8.70 -12.86
N ASP A 63 -17.69 -10.04 -13.03
CA ASP A 63 -16.75 -10.95 -12.37
C ASP A 63 -15.28 -10.60 -12.62
N ASN A 64 -14.96 -9.98 -13.77
CA ASN A 64 -13.59 -9.70 -14.21
C ASN A 64 -13.29 -8.20 -14.38
N VAL A 65 -14.22 -7.29 -14.02
CA VAL A 65 -14.03 -5.85 -14.23
C VAL A 65 -14.37 -5.08 -12.96
N VAL A 66 -13.42 -4.25 -12.52
CA VAL A 66 -13.57 -3.34 -11.39
C VAL A 66 -13.55 -1.90 -11.87
N LYS A 67 -14.52 -1.10 -11.43
CA LYS A 67 -14.51 0.35 -11.55
C LYS A 67 -13.95 0.96 -10.27
N ILE A 68 -12.99 1.88 -10.40
CA ILE A 68 -12.41 2.64 -9.30
C ILE A 68 -12.88 4.10 -9.45
N GLY A 69 -13.51 4.66 -8.41
CA GLY A 69 -14.34 5.88 -8.50
C GLY A 69 -15.63 5.68 -9.30
#